data_AF-F0ZJ38-F1
#
_entry.id   AF-F0ZJ38-F1
#
_cell.length_a   1.000
_cell.length_b   1.000
_cell.length_c   1.000
_cell.angle_alpha   90.00
_cell.angle_beta   90.00
_cell.angle_gamma   90.00
#
_symmetry.space_group_name_H-M   'P 1'
#
loop_
_entity.id
_entity.type
_entity.pdbx_description
1 polymer ?
#
loop_
_entity_poly.entity_id
_entity_poly.type
_entity_poly.pdbx_seq_one_letter_code
_entity_poly.pdbx_strand_id
1 'polypeptide(L)'
;MKLLSIILGLLLIIAFVSAQDSTEETFAARPTYPCGSNSCDYGHVCRTHGNECGCVPHNKCEVTLKFKFIGSWVDGSCGKTYTQYDVIIQNGLNRNIKDIYIGSDYTLRLRDHNSIWNIVRLPNGVLTLPSYQQSINAGASYTFGFIIEGTQRPNLRILAVTFF
;
A
#
# COMPACT_ATOMS: atom_id res chain seq x y z
N MET A 1 18.64 -52.68 -28.98
CA MET A 1 17.44 -51.84 -29.24
C MET A 1 16.44 -51.76 -28.08
N LYS A 2 16.44 -52.65 -27.07
CA LYS A 2 15.52 -52.54 -25.92
C LYS A 2 15.98 -51.58 -24.79
N LEU A 3 17.29 -51.33 -24.64
CA LEU A 3 17.81 -50.46 -23.58
C LEU A 3 17.58 -48.96 -23.83
N LEU A 4 17.63 -48.51 -25.09
CA LEU A 4 17.44 -47.09 -25.45
C LEU A 4 16.00 -46.62 -25.20
N SER A 5 15.02 -47.51 -25.39
CA SER A 5 13.60 -47.21 -25.20
C SER A 5 13.21 -47.08 -23.72
N ILE A 6 13.93 -47.76 -22.82
CA ILE A 6 13.71 -47.67 -21.37
C ILE A 6 14.26 -46.34 -20.82
N ILE A 7 15.41 -45.87 -21.32
CA ILE A 7 16.01 -44.60 -20.90
C ILE A 7 15.18 -43.39 -21.42
N LEU A 8 14.65 -43.47 -22.64
CA LEU A 8 13.75 -42.43 -23.18
C LEU A 8 12.41 -42.37 -22.44
N GLY A 9 11.89 -43.51 -22.01
CA GLY A 9 10.68 -43.59 -21.18
C GLY A 9 10.87 -43.05 -19.76
N LEU A 10 12.03 -43.26 -19.15
CA LEU A 10 12.33 -42.73 -17.81
C LEU A 10 12.52 -41.20 -17.83
N LEU A 11 13.14 -40.65 -18.88
CA LEU A 11 13.32 -39.21 -19.05
C LEU A 11 11.99 -38.47 -19.31
N LEU A 12 11.02 -39.10 -19.98
CA LEU A 12 9.70 -38.49 -20.19
C LEU A 12 8.89 -38.33 -18.90
N ILE A 13 9.05 -39.23 -17.92
CA ILE A 13 8.28 -39.20 -16.66
C ILE A 13 8.76 -38.07 -15.73
N ILE A 14 10.05 -37.73 -15.77
CA ILE A 14 10.62 -36.63 -14.96
C ILE A 14 10.10 -35.27 -15.44
N ALA A 15 9.78 -35.13 -16.74
CA ALA A 15 9.22 -33.89 -17.28
C ALA A 15 7.75 -33.63 -16.89
N PHE A 16 6.97 -34.67 -16.57
CA PHE A 16 5.57 -34.50 -16.12
C PHE A 16 5.47 -34.15 -14.62
N VAL A 17 6.44 -34.55 -13.80
CA VAL A 17 6.48 -34.21 -12.36
C VAL A 17 6.93 -32.77 -12.09
N SER A 18 7.49 -32.06 -13.08
CA SER A 18 7.85 -30.64 -12.96
C SER A 18 6.79 -29.67 -13.50
N ALA A 19 5.63 -30.17 -13.94
CA ALA A 19 4.53 -29.34 -14.46
C ALA A 19 3.23 -29.53 -13.66
N GLN A 20 3.34 -29.59 -12.34
CA GLN A 20 2.25 -29.19 -11.46
C GLN A 20 2.51 -27.75 -11.05
N ASP A 21 2.33 -26.86 -12.04
CA ASP A 21 2.13 -25.45 -11.76
C ASP A 21 0.81 -25.39 -11.00
N SER A 22 0.90 -25.02 -9.73
CA SER A 22 -0.25 -24.70 -8.90
C SER A 22 -1.09 -23.69 -9.67
N THR A 23 -2.24 -24.12 -10.17
CA THR A 23 -3.32 -23.21 -10.54
C THR A 23 -3.83 -22.55 -9.26
N GLU A 24 -3.04 -21.62 -8.72
CA GLU A 24 -3.57 -20.53 -7.92
C GLU A 24 -4.25 -19.61 -8.93
N GLU A 25 -5.58 -19.68 -8.94
CA GLU A 25 -6.41 -18.76 -9.66
C GLU A 25 -5.90 -17.33 -9.45
N THR A 26 -5.69 -16.66 -10.57
CA THR A 26 -5.19 -15.30 -10.67
C THR A 26 -6.23 -14.32 -10.14
N PHE A 27 -6.48 -14.32 -8.83
CA PHE A 27 -7.09 -13.21 -8.14
C PHE A 27 -5.97 -12.30 -7.70
N ALA A 28 -5.84 -11.15 -8.37
CA ALA A 28 -4.94 -10.07 -7.97
C ALA A 28 -4.85 -10.01 -6.44
N ALA A 29 -3.68 -10.36 -5.90
CA ALA A 29 -3.47 -10.53 -4.46
C ALA A 29 -4.04 -9.31 -3.74
N ARG A 30 -5.21 -9.51 -3.11
CA ARG A 30 -5.81 -8.47 -2.27
C ARG A 30 -4.80 -8.22 -1.15
N PRO A 31 -4.47 -6.95 -0.85
CA PRO A 31 -3.49 -6.64 0.19
C PRO A 31 -3.79 -7.42 1.45
N THR A 32 -2.85 -8.26 1.86
CA THR A 32 -2.80 -8.81 3.21
C THR A 32 -2.36 -7.69 4.14
N TYR A 33 -3.30 -6.82 4.50
CA TYR A 33 -3.17 -6.09 5.76
C TYR A 33 -3.08 -7.14 6.88
N PRO A 34 -2.43 -6.87 8.02
CA PRO A 34 -2.22 -7.89 9.07
C PRO A 34 -3.51 -8.58 9.53
N CYS A 35 -4.65 -7.92 9.37
CA CYS A 35 -5.96 -8.44 9.72
C CYS A 35 -6.55 -9.44 8.71
N GLY A 36 -6.02 -9.52 7.49
CA GLY A 36 -6.60 -10.24 6.35
C GLY A 36 -7.39 -9.33 5.38
N SER A 37 -7.89 -9.92 4.29
CA SER A 37 -8.81 -9.26 3.36
C SER A 37 -10.22 -9.17 3.95
N ASN A 38 -10.91 -8.03 3.76
CA ASN A 38 -12.28 -7.78 4.25
C ASN A 38 -12.46 -7.82 5.78
N SER A 39 -11.40 -7.68 6.56
CA SER A 39 -11.50 -7.85 8.02
C SER A 39 -12.27 -6.74 8.72
N CYS A 40 -12.42 -5.58 8.08
CA CYS A 40 -13.23 -4.48 8.57
C CYS A 40 -14.19 -3.97 7.49
N ASP A 41 -15.38 -3.53 7.92
CA ASP A 41 -16.39 -2.94 7.05
C ASP A 41 -15.91 -1.62 6.43
N TYR A 42 -16.61 -1.19 5.37
CA TYR A 42 -16.39 0.13 4.79
C TYR A 42 -16.48 1.23 5.87
N GLY A 43 -15.58 2.21 5.81
CA GLY A 43 -15.51 3.29 6.79
C GLY A 43 -14.85 2.90 8.12
N HIS A 44 -14.29 1.69 8.24
CA HIS A 44 -13.50 1.28 9.39
C HIS A 44 -12.00 1.21 9.05
N VAL A 45 -11.18 1.33 10.09
CA VAL A 45 -9.72 1.18 10.05
C VAL A 45 -9.38 -0.09 10.82
N CYS A 46 -8.57 -0.98 10.23
CA CYS A 46 -8.04 -2.11 10.98
C CYS A 46 -6.88 -1.67 11.87
N ARG A 47 -6.94 -2.05 13.15
CA ARG A 47 -5.86 -1.87 14.11
C ARG A 47 -5.32 -3.24 14.48
N THR A 48 -4.00 -3.39 14.41
CA THR A 48 -3.33 -4.63 14.81
C THR A 48 -2.36 -4.36 15.94
N HIS A 49 -2.45 -5.14 17.00
CA HIS A 49 -1.52 -5.12 18.13
C HIS A 49 -1.04 -6.55 18.39
N GLY A 50 0.23 -6.83 18.12
CA GLY A 50 0.71 -8.21 18.07
C GLY A 50 -0.08 -9.04 17.05
N ASN A 51 -0.78 -10.07 17.52
CA ASN A 51 -1.65 -10.94 16.70
C ASN A 51 -3.14 -10.59 16.82
N GLU A 52 -3.49 -9.57 17.59
CA GLU A 52 -4.88 -9.16 17.81
C GLU A 52 -5.28 -8.10 16.79
N CYS A 53 -6.41 -8.32 16.12
CA CYS A 53 -6.97 -7.41 15.13
C CYS A 53 -8.30 -6.85 15.65
N GLY A 54 -8.50 -5.54 15.48
CA GLY A 54 -9.73 -4.85 15.85
C GLY A 54 -10.10 -3.79 14.82
N CYS A 55 -11.39 -3.64 14.58
CA CYS A 55 -11.90 -2.61 13.68
C CYS A 55 -12.39 -1.41 14.49
N VAL A 56 -11.94 -0.22 14.10
CA VAL A 56 -12.47 1.03 14.65
C VAL A 56 -13.10 1.85 13.55
N PRO A 57 -14.25 2.52 13.80
CA PRO A 57 -14.78 3.50 12.87
C PRO A 57 -13.72 4.55 12.53
N HIS A 58 -13.65 4.99 11.28
CA HIS A 58 -12.63 5.94 10.81
C HIS A 58 -12.60 7.24 11.65
N ASN A 59 -13.76 7.74 12.07
CA ASN A 59 -13.89 8.92 12.92
C ASN A 59 -13.45 8.71 14.39
N LYS A 60 -13.15 7.47 14.78
CA LYS A 60 -12.60 7.10 16.09
C LYS A 60 -11.14 6.69 16.02
N CYS A 61 -10.53 6.68 14.83
CA CYS A 61 -9.11 6.42 14.67
C CYS A 61 -8.31 7.66 15.13
N GLU A 62 -7.42 7.46 16.10
CA GLU A 62 -6.57 8.52 16.65
C GLU A 62 -5.33 8.80 15.79
N VAL A 63 -5.10 7.99 14.75
CA VAL A 63 -4.13 8.25 13.69
C VAL A 63 -4.83 9.04 12.59
N THR A 64 -4.29 10.20 12.20
CA THR A 64 -4.94 11.10 11.24
C THR A 64 -4.01 11.47 10.08
N LEU A 65 -4.62 11.78 8.93
CA LEU A 65 -3.92 12.33 7.77
C LEU A 65 -4.30 13.81 7.61
N LYS A 66 -3.31 14.70 7.71
CA LYS A 66 -3.51 16.14 7.52
C LYS A 66 -2.83 16.61 6.25
N PHE A 67 -3.60 17.18 5.34
CA PHE A 67 -3.08 17.73 4.10
C PHE A 67 -2.60 19.16 4.31
N LYS A 68 -1.44 19.46 3.75
CA LYS A 68 -0.92 20.81 3.60
C LYS A 68 -0.72 21.08 2.11
N PHE A 69 -1.50 22.02 1.57
CA PHE A 69 -1.28 22.53 0.22
C PHE A 69 0.05 23.31 0.19
N ILE A 70 0.91 22.97 -0.76
CA ILE A 70 2.20 23.64 -0.93
C ILE A 70 2.13 24.67 -2.05
N GLY A 71 1.55 24.30 -3.19
CA GLY A 71 1.42 25.18 -4.34
C GLY A 71 0.82 24.49 -5.55
N SER A 72 0.39 25.28 -6.52
CA SER A 72 -0.09 24.82 -7.82
C SER A 72 0.48 25.69 -8.93
N TRP A 73 0.80 25.09 -10.07
CA TRP A 73 1.38 25.78 -11.22
C TRP A 73 0.94 25.13 -12.53
N VAL A 74 0.97 25.92 -13.60
CA VAL A 74 0.83 25.43 -14.97
C VAL A 74 2.22 25.11 -15.50
N ASP A 75 2.44 23.90 -16.00
CA ASP A 75 3.67 23.52 -16.65
C ASP A 75 3.71 24.10 -18.07
N GLY A 76 4.66 24.99 -18.31
CA GLY A 76 4.82 25.66 -19.60
C GLY A 76 5.14 24.74 -20.77
N SER A 77 5.62 23.51 -20.51
CA SER A 77 5.96 22.55 -21.58
C SER A 77 4.75 21.79 -22.13
N CYS A 78 3.74 21.56 -21.30
CA CYS A 78 2.57 20.73 -21.66
C CYS A 78 1.21 21.41 -21.40
N GLY A 79 1.20 22.60 -20.81
CA GLY A 79 -0.02 23.36 -20.48
C GLY A 79 -0.86 22.75 -19.36
N LYS A 80 -0.42 21.66 -18.74
CA LYS A 80 -1.14 20.99 -17.64
C LYS A 80 -0.94 21.72 -16.32
N THR A 81 -1.97 21.71 -15.47
CA THR A 81 -1.86 22.20 -14.09
C THR A 81 -1.42 21.08 -13.17
N TYR A 82 -0.49 21.35 -12.26
CA TYR A 82 -0.05 20.45 -11.21
C TYR A 82 -0.24 21.07 -9.83
N THR A 83 -0.43 20.23 -8.83
CA THR A 83 -0.55 20.65 -7.42
C THR A 83 0.30 19.78 -6.51
N GLN A 84 1.05 20.41 -5.62
CA GLN A 84 1.87 19.75 -4.62
C GLN A 84 1.17 19.76 -3.25
N TYR A 85 1.20 18.61 -2.58
CA TYR A 85 0.75 18.45 -1.21
C TYR A 85 1.83 17.78 -0.36
N ASP A 86 1.94 18.23 0.89
CA ASP A 86 2.45 17.40 1.97
C ASP A 86 1.28 16.77 2.72
N VAL A 87 1.44 15.55 3.17
CA VAL A 87 0.50 14.83 4.03
C VAL A 87 1.21 14.41 5.30
N ILE A 88 0.70 14.89 6.43
CA ILE A 88 1.21 14.60 7.76
C ILE A 88 0.40 13.45 8.34
N ILE A 89 1.05 12.32 8.58
CA ILE A 89 0.54 11.21 9.38
C ILE A 89 0.80 11.56 10.83
N GLN A 90 -0.25 11.86 11.59
CA GLN A 90 -0.14 12.17 13.01
C GLN A 90 -0.53 10.96 13.85
N ASN A 91 0.38 10.48 14.69
CA ASN A 91 0.11 9.45 15.68
C ASN A 91 -0.42 10.08 16.98
N GLY A 92 -1.74 10.10 17.16
CA GLY A 92 -2.38 10.64 18.37
C GLY A 92 -2.34 9.70 19.59
N LEU A 93 -1.71 8.54 19.49
CA LEU A 93 -1.71 7.51 20.53
C LEU A 93 -0.45 7.60 21.40
N ASN A 94 -0.52 6.97 22.57
CA ASN A 94 0.61 6.72 23.46
C ASN A 94 1.42 5.46 23.09
N ARG A 95 1.31 5.01 21.83
CA ARG A 95 1.95 3.78 21.32
C ARG A 95 2.56 4.04 19.95
N ASN A 96 3.68 3.40 19.66
CA ASN A 96 4.36 3.51 18.38
C ASN A 96 3.60 2.78 17.27
N ILE A 97 3.41 3.46 16.14
CA ILE A 97 2.96 2.82 14.89
C ILE A 97 4.17 2.12 14.29
N LYS A 98 4.00 0.84 13.94
CA LYS A 98 4.98 0.06 13.18
C LYS A 98 4.77 0.24 11.69
N ASP A 99 3.55 -0.02 11.22
CA ASP A 99 3.16 0.07 9.81
C ASP A 99 1.84 0.80 9.68
N ILE A 100 1.65 1.49 8.56
CA ILE A 100 0.37 2.12 8.19
C ILE A 100 0.12 1.93 6.71
N TYR A 101 -1.11 1.57 6.36
CA TYR A 101 -1.56 1.36 4.99
C TYR A 101 -2.62 2.39 4.64
N ILE A 102 -2.38 3.16 3.58
CA ILE A 102 -3.24 4.26 3.15
C ILE A 102 -3.77 3.94 1.76
N GLY A 103 -5.09 3.93 1.64
CA GLY A 103 -5.79 3.80 0.37
C GLY A 103 -5.97 5.16 -0.29
N SER A 104 -6.00 5.13 -1.61
CA SER A 104 -6.39 6.25 -2.46
C SER A 104 -7.54 5.84 -3.39
N ASP A 105 -8.13 6.80 -4.08
CA ASP A 105 -9.00 6.56 -5.23
C ASP A 105 -8.39 7.21 -6.50
N TYR A 106 -9.18 7.29 -7.57
CA TYR A 106 -8.75 7.85 -8.85
C TYR A 106 -8.31 9.32 -8.78
N THR A 107 -8.55 10.03 -7.67
CA THR A 107 -8.12 11.42 -7.49
C THR A 107 -6.62 11.56 -7.17
N LEU A 108 -5.95 10.48 -6.73
CA LEU A 108 -4.48 10.46 -6.61
C LEU A 108 -3.83 10.24 -7.99
N ARG A 109 -3.93 11.25 -8.86
CA ARG A 109 -3.36 11.25 -10.20
C ARG A 109 -1.96 11.85 -10.16
N LEU A 110 -0.96 11.05 -9.78
CA LEU A 110 0.43 11.52 -9.74
C LEU A 110 0.86 12.10 -11.09
N ARG A 111 1.63 13.19 -11.07
CA ARG A 111 2.21 13.80 -12.28
C ARG A 111 3.04 12.79 -13.06
N ASP A 112 3.88 12.03 -12.35
CA ASP A 112 4.75 10.98 -12.88
C ASP A 112 5.09 9.97 -11.75
N HIS A 113 5.83 8.91 -12.07
CA HIS A 113 6.21 7.87 -11.10
C HIS A 113 7.08 8.40 -9.93
N ASN A 114 7.85 9.46 -10.15
CA ASN A 114 8.78 10.02 -9.16
C ASN A 114 8.16 11.18 -8.36
N SER A 115 6.92 11.55 -8.65
CA SER A 115 6.21 12.65 -8.01
C SER A 115 5.57 12.28 -6.68
N ILE A 116 6.22 11.37 -5.94
CA ILE A 116 5.83 10.91 -4.61
C ILE A 116 7.11 10.57 -3.85
N TRP A 117 7.23 11.03 -2.60
CA TRP A 117 8.43 10.84 -1.79
C TRP A 117 8.07 10.56 -0.34
N ASN A 118 9.02 9.99 0.40
CA ASN A 118 8.87 9.60 1.80
C ASN A 118 7.66 8.66 2.05
N ILE A 119 7.25 7.89 1.05
CA ILE A 119 6.21 6.87 1.17
C ILE A 119 6.41 5.87 0.02
N VAL A 120 6.01 4.61 0.21
CA VAL A 120 6.09 3.59 -0.82
C VAL A 120 4.69 3.31 -1.35
N ARG A 121 4.54 3.28 -2.68
CA ARG A 121 3.32 2.82 -3.34
C ARG A 121 3.48 1.35 -3.74
N LEU A 122 2.70 0.49 -3.12
CA LEU A 122 2.65 -0.94 -3.43
C LEU A 122 2.05 -1.18 -4.83
N PRO A 123 2.26 -2.35 -5.46
CA PRO A 123 1.73 -2.64 -6.80
C PRO A 123 0.22 -2.48 -6.95
N ASN A 124 -0.53 -2.66 -5.86
CA ASN A 124 -1.98 -2.46 -5.79
C ASN A 124 -2.41 -1.00 -5.55
N GLY A 125 -1.47 -0.06 -5.51
CA GLY A 125 -1.71 1.36 -5.31
C GLY A 125 -1.84 1.81 -3.84
N VAL A 126 -1.80 0.89 -2.88
CA VAL A 126 -1.79 1.22 -1.44
C VAL A 126 -0.46 1.87 -1.07
N LEU A 127 -0.52 2.94 -0.27
CA LEU A 127 0.66 3.61 0.25
C LEU A 127 1.05 3.03 1.61
N THR A 128 2.34 2.86 1.87
CA THR A 128 2.89 2.39 3.16
C THR A 128 4.20 3.08 3.49
N LEU A 129 4.61 3.01 4.76
CA LEU A 129 5.91 3.52 5.19
C LEU A 129 7.04 2.86 4.39
N PRO A 130 8.08 3.63 4.04
CA PRO A 130 9.29 3.06 3.44
C PRO A 130 10.04 2.19 4.45
N SER A 131 10.81 1.22 3.97
CA SER A 131 11.55 0.26 4.82
C SER A 131 12.56 0.91 5.76
N TYR A 132 13.06 2.11 5.44
CA TYR A 132 13.93 2.87 6.32
C TYR A 132 13.18 3.55 7.48
N GLN A 133 11.87 3.76 7.36
CA GLN A 133 11.03 4.33 8.41
C GLN A 133 10.41 3.19 9.22
N GLN A 134 11.12 2.78 10.27
CA GLN A 134 10.73 1.60 11.07
C GLN A 134 9.50 1.82 11.95
N SER A 135 9.16 3.07 12.29
CA SER A 135 8.03 3.39 13.16
C SER A 135 7.63 4.86 13.11
N ILE A 136 6.43 5.21 13.59
CA ILE A 136 6.09 6.58 14.00
C ILE A 136 5.87 6.54 15.52
N ASN A 137 6.74 7.21 16.27
CA ASN A 137 6.67 7.22 17.73
C ASN A 137 5.33 7.73 18.26
N ALA A 138 4.97 7.32 19.48
CA ALA A 138 3.85 7.86 20.23
C ALA A 138 3.85 9.41 20.22
N GLY A 139 2.71 10.02 19.89
CA GLY A 139 2.57 11.48 19.78
C GLY A 139 3.32 12.14 18.61
N ALA A 140 4.15 11.40 17.87
CA ALA A 140 4.96 11.96 16.79
C ALA A 140 4.17 12.05 15.47
N SER A 141 4.80 12.65 14.46
CA SER A 141 4.25 12.76 13.12
C SER A 141 5.30 12.39 12.07
N TYR A 142 4.83 11.93 10.91
CA TYR A 142 5.64 11.62 9.75
C TYR A 142 5.03 12.28 8.51
N THR A 143 5.86 12.89 7.68
CA THR A 143 5.39 13.65 6.52
C THR A 143 5.88 13.02 5.23
N PHE A 144 4.94 12.76 4.33
CA PHE A 144 5.21 12.41 2.95
C PHE A 144 4.61 13.44 2.01
N GLY A 145 5.01 13.43 0.75
CA GLY A 145 4.48 14.39 -0.21
C GLY A 145 4.37 13.81 -1.60
N PHE A 146 3.62 14.51 -2.43
CA PHE A 146 3.42 14.17 -3.83
C PHE A 146 2.98 15.37 -4.66
N ILE A 147 3.08 15.23 -5.98
CA ILE A 147 2.56 16.15 -6.97
C ILE A 147 1.51 15.42 -7.81
N ILE A 148 0.32 16.01 -7.96
CA ILE A 148 -0.76 15.50 -8.79
C ILE A 148 -1.02 16.37 -10.01
N GLU A 149 -1.61 15.78 -11.06
CA GLU A 149 -2.26 16.49 -12.16
C GLU A 149 -3.63 17.05 -11.72
N GLY A 150 -3.84 18.35 -11.98
CA GLY A 150 -5.04 19.10 -11.60
C GLY A 150 -4.92 19.78 -10.24
N THR A 151 -6.05 20.29 -9.75
CA THR A 151 -6.17 21.06 -8.50
C THR A 151 -7.04 20.36 -7.45
N GLN A 152 -7.67 19.24 -7.80
CA GLN A 152 -8.51 18.48 -6.89
C GLN A 152 -7.65 17.76 -5.85
N ARG A 153 -7.83 18.10 -4.58
CA ARG A 153 -7.16 17.41 -3.47
C ARG A 153 -7.46 15.90 -3.52
N PRO A 154 -6.43 15.02 -3.47
CA PRO A 154 -6.66 13.59 -3.45
C PRO A 154 -7.40 13.11 -2.21
N ASN A 155 -8.24 12.11 -2.39
CA ASN A 155 -8.91 11.40 -1.32
C ASN A 155 -8.02 10.26 -0.83
N LEU A 156 -7.49 10.42 0.39
CA LEU A 156 -6.70 9.40 1.09
C LEU A 156 -7.44 8.93 2.34
N ARG A 157 -7.40 7.63 2.58
CA ARG A 157 -8.02 7.00 3.76
C ARG A 157 -7.05 6.01 4.40
N ILE A 158 -6.99 6.00 5.73
CA ILE A 158 -6.26 4.96 6.45
C ILE A 158 -7.05 3.66 6.34
N LEU A 159 -6.40 2.59 5.90
CA LEU A 159 -6.98 1.25 5.78
C LEU A 159 -6.62 0.40 6.99
N ALA A 160 -5.34 0.42 7.37
CA ALA A 160 -4.84 -0.34 8.50
C ALA A 160 -3.66 0.36 9.19
N VAL A 161 -3.51 0.11 10.50
CA VAL A 161 -2.40 0.55 11.34
C VAL A 161 -1.95 -0.62 12.21
N THR A 162 -0.67 -0.96 12.13
CA THR A 162 -0.03 -1.96 13.00
C THR A 162 0.74 -1.23 14.07
N PHE A 163 0.61 -1.66 15.33
CA PHE A 163 1.37 -1.14 16.45
C PHE A 163 2.39 -2.16 16.96
N PHE A 164 3.43 -1.66 17.63
CA PHE A 164 4.30 -2.50 18.47
C PHE A 164 3.56 -2.95 19.73
#